data_AF-A0A817UC34-F1
#
_entry.id   AF-A0A817UC34-F1
#
_cell.length_a   1.000
_cell.length_b   1.000
_cell.length_c   1.000
_cell.angle_alpha   90.00
_cell.angle_beta   90.00
_cell.angle_gamma   90.00
#
_symmetry.space_group_name_H-M   'P 1'
#
loop_
_entity.id
_entity.type
_entity.pdbx_description
1 polymer ?
#
loop_
_entity_poly.entity_id
_entity_poly.type
_entity_poly.pdbx_seq_one_letter_code
_entity_poly.pdbx_strand_id
1 'polypeptide(L)'
;MHGILCDVILEIGYDFTSLIQHCQNALVHFGLQEFKPSTIGCILSAGGQTGVDRSALDVAIELNYKYGGWCPRGRKAEDGIIDPIKYANLEETLSNNYPQRTEFNVRDSDGTLIIILGSNDTMGRGSKLTVHMTKKYEKPLLIINLNQEDNGENEAKVIEWLSTNKIKILNVAGPREETTPGIYKQAEQFLRSLLQKIKS
;
A
#
# COMPACT_ATOMS: atom_id res chain seq x y z
N MET A 1 26.34 0.77 25.38
CA MET A 1 26.63 2.16 25.80
C MET A 1 25.50 3.09 25.35
N HIS A 2 24.27 2.91 25.84
CA HIS A 2 23.14 3.81 25.57
C HIS A 2 22.43 4.25 26.86
N GLY A 3 22.78 3.67 28.01
CA GLY A 3 22.13 3.96 29.29
C GLY A 3 22.85 4.98 30.19
N ILE A 4 24.11 5.34 29.92
CA ILE A 4 24.89 6.17 30.86
C ILE A 4 24.76 7.67 30.56
N LEU A 5 24.36 8.05 29.34
CA LEU A 5 24.26 9.46 28.94
C LEU A 5 22.91 10.10 29.32
N CYS A 6 21.81 9.34 29.37
CA CYS A 6 20.51 9.88 29.79
C CYS A 6 20.45 10.20 31.29
N ASP A 7 21.09 9.36 32.12
CA ASP A 7 20.95 9.47 33.57
C ASP A 7 21.77 10.65 34.16
N VAL A 8 22.83 11.09 33.48
CA VAL A 8 23.65 12.25 33.90
C VAL A 8 22.97 13.59 33.56
N ILE A 9 22.07 13.63 32.59
CA ILE A 9 21.47 14.89 32.10
C ILE A 9 20.27 15.33 32.97
N LEU A 10 19.62 14.41 33.68
CA LEU A 10 18.49 14.73 34.56
C LEU A 10 18.90 15.40 35.88
N GLU A 11 20.16 15.26 36.33
CA GLU A 11 20.64 15.86 37.59
C GLU A 11 20.97 17.36 37.48
N ILE A 12 21.07 17.93 36.27
CA ILE A 12 21.59 19.30 36.05
C ILE A 12 20.51 20.36 35.78
N GLY A 13 19.23 20.00 35.85
CA GLY A 13 18.12 20.97 35.76
C GLY A 13 17.97 21.69 34.40
N TYR A 14 18.52 21.13 33.32
CA TYR A 14 18.39 21.70 31.99
C TYR A 14 17.01 21.39 31.38
N ASP A 15 16.27 22.44 31.02
CA ASP A 15 14.99 22.34 30.32
C ASP A 15 15.20 21.77 28.91
N PHE A 16 14.99 20.46 28.78
CA PHE A 16 15.12 19.69 27.53
C PHE A 16 14.31 20.29 26.37
N THR A 17 13.17 20.92 26.68
CA THR A 17 12.28 21.53 25.70
C THR A 17 12.96 22.72 25.02
N SER A 18 13.64 23.55 25.81
CA SER A 18 14.38 24.70 25.32
C SER A 18 15.59 24.28 24.47
N LEU A 19 16.30 23.21 24.86
CA LEU A 19 17.45 22.68 24.12
C LEU A 19 17.03 22.04 22.79
N ILE A 20 15.94 21.26 22.78
CA ILE A 20 15.37 20.68 21.56
C ILE A 20 14.93 21.79 20.61
N GLN A 21 14.23 22.81 21.10
CA GLN A 21 13.80 23.94 20.27
C GLN A 21 14.99 24.72 19.72
N HIS A 22 16.06 24.89 20.50
CA HIS A 22 17.29 25.55 20.05
C HIS A 22 18.00 24.74 18.97
N CYS A 23 18.09 23.42 19.13
CA CYS A 23 18.64 22.51 18.11
C CYS A 23 17.79 22.51 16.82
N GLN A 24 16.47 22.50 16.93
CA GLN A 24 15.55 22.58 15.78
C GLN A 24 15.71 23.91 15.02
N ASN A 25 15.79 25.03 15.74
CA ASN A 25 15.99 26.35 15.14
C ASN A 25 17.38 26.49 14.49
N ALA A 26 18.42 25.91 15.10
CA ALA A 26 19.76 25.88 14.54
C ALA A 26 19.84 25.04 13.25
N LEU A 27 19.15 23.88 13.20
CA LEU A 27 19.08 23.04 12.00
C LEU A 27 18.45 23.79 10.81
N VAL A 28 17.39 24.56 11.05
CA VAL A 28 16.76 25.43 10.04
C VAL A 28 17.70 26.54 9.59
N HIS A 29 18.45 27.17 10.53
CA HIS A 29 19.38 28.25 10.22
C HIS A 29 20.58 27.80 9.37
N PHE A 30 21.05 26.56 9.56
CA PHE A 30 22.14 25.98 8.77
C PHE A 30 21.69 25.31 7.46
N GLY A 31 20.41 25.46 7.07
CA GLY A 31 19.89 24.89 5.82
C GLY A 31 19.87 23.36 5.80
N LEU A 32 20.04 22.71 6.96
CA LEU A 32 19.90 21.28 7.11
C LEU A 32 18.40 21.00 7.21
N GLN A 33 17.79 20.69 6.06
CA GLN A 33 16.43 20.15 6.02
C GLN A 33 16.34 19.00 7.02
N GLU A 34 15.27 18.98 7.83
CA GLU A 34 14.96 17.84 8.68
C GLU A 34 15.16 16.55 7.89
N PHE A 35 15.88 15.59 8.47
CA PHE A 35 15.97 14.24 7.92
C PHE A 35 14.59 13.60 8.04
N LYS A 36 13.72 13.87 7.06
CA LYS A 36 12.48 13.11 6.86
C LYS A 36 12.90 11.76 6.30
N PRO A 37 12.54 10.62 6.91
CA PRO A 37 12.70 9.32 6.26
C PRO A 37 11.79 9.30 5.02
N SER A 38 12.27 9.82 3.89
CA SER A 38 11.48 10.09 2.68
C SER A 38 11.37 8.87 1.76
N THR A 39 11.39 7.65 2.27
CA THR A 39 11.17 6.51 1.36
C THR A 39 10.37 5.44 2.06
N ILE A 40 9.05 5.56 1.97
CA ILE A 40 8.16 4.40 2.14
C ILE A 40 8.32 3.58 0.86
N GLY A 41 9.40 2.79 0.79
CA GLY A 41 9.55 1.80 -0.26
C GLY A 41 8.69 0.58 0.06
N CYS A 42 7.60 0.38 -0.67
CA CYS A 42 6.78 -0.83 -0.58
C CYS A 42 6.99 -1.77 -1.78
N ILE A 43 6.78 -3.06 -1.58
CA ILE A 43 6.60 -4.06 -2.63
C ILE A 43 5.10 -4.13 -2.92
N LEU A 44 4.70 -4.04 -4.18
CA LEU A 44 3.29 -4.17 -4.57
C LEU A 44 2.92 -5.63 -4.78
N SER A 45 1.92 -6.10 -4.04
CA SER A 45 1.31 -7.42 -4.21
C SER A 45 -0.09 -7.26 -4.79
N ALA A 46 -0.43 -8.03 -5.81
CA ALA A 46 -1.78 -8.08 -6.36
C ALA A 46 -2.06 -9.45 -6.99
N GLY A 47 -3.34 -9.81 -7.10
CA GLY A 47 -3.71 -11.16 -7.54
C GLY A 47 -3.86 -11.33 -9.05
N GLY A 48 -3.58 -10.31 -9.85
CA GLY A 48 -3.58 -10.34 -11.31
C GLY A 48 -4.96 -10.39 -11.98
N GLN A 49 -6.06 -10.08 -11.29
CA GLN A 49 -7.37 -9.92 -11.93
C GLN A 49 -7.41 -8.65 -12.81
N THR A 50 -8.37 -8.52 -13.74
CA THR A 50 -8.68 -7.22 -14.38
C THR A 50 -9.06 -6.16 -13.35
N GLY A 51 -9.09 -4.88 -13.76
CA GLY A 51 -9.40 -3.78 -12.85
C GLY A 51 -8.23 -3.42 -11.94
N VAL A 52 -8.48 -3.32 -10.63
CA VAL A 52 -7.49 -2.80 -9.65
C VAL A 52 -6.23 -3.65 -9.55
N ASP A 53 -6.35 -4.98 -9.56
CA ASP A 53 -5.18 -5.85 -9.46
C ASP A 53 -4.21 -5.60 -10.64
N ARG A 54 -4.75 -5.48 -11.86
CA ARG A 54 -3.94 -5.24 -13.06
C ARG A 54 -3.31 -3.86 -13.07
N SER A 55 -4.05 -2.82 -12.67
CA SER A 55 -3.52 -1.47 -12.63
C SER A 55 -2.39 -1.35 -11.60
N ALA A 56 -2.49 -2.01 -10.45
CA ALA A 56 -1.41 -2.05 -9.47
C ALA A 56 -0.13 -2.70 -10.03
N LEU A 57 -0.24 -3.82 -10.75
CA LEU A 57 0.91 -4.47 -11.38
C LEU A 57 1.52 -3.62 -12.49
N ASP A 58 0.68 -3.03 -13.33
CA ASP A 58 1.14 -2.21 -14.46
C ASP A 58 1.86 -0.95 -13.98
N VAL A 59 1.31 -0.24 -12.98
CA VAL A 59 1.98 0.91 -12.37
C VAL A 59 3.28 0.50 -11.67
N ALA A 60 3.31 -0.66 -11.00
CA ALA A 60 4.53 -1.15 -10.36
C ALA A 60 5.64 -1.39 -11.38
N ILE A 61 5.31 -2.07 -12.49
CA ILE A 61 6.24 -2.33 -13.60
C ILE A 61 6.74 -1.01 -14.18
N GLU A 62 5.82 -0.09 -14.50
CA GLU A 62 6.19 1.16 -15.14
C GLU A 62 7.09 2.03 -14.26
N LEU A 63 6.80 2.10 -12.96
CA LEU A 63 7.58 2.90 -12.01
C LEU A 63 8.78 2.14 -11.43
N ASN A 64 9.12 0.94 -11.95
CA ASN A 64 10.21 0.09 -11.47
C ASN A 64 10.13 -0.22 -9.96
N TYR A 65 8.93 -0.42 -9.44
CA TYR A 65 8.72 -0.99 -8.12
C TYR A 65 8.87 -2.51 -8.15
N LYS A 66 9.39 -3.09 -7.07
CA LYS A 66 9.28 -4.53 -6.87
C LYS A 66 7.81 -4.89 -6.76
N TYR A 67 7.39 -5.91 -7.50
CA TYR A 67 6.03 -6.41 -7.47
C TYR A 67 5.99 -7.93 -7.41
N GLY A 68 4.87 -8.48 -6.97
CA GLY A 68 4.56 -9.89 -7.03
C GLY A 68 3.11 -10.16 -6.63
N GLY A 69 2.87 -11.35 -6.08
CA GLY A 69 1.57 -11.74 -5.54
C GLY A 69 1.11 -13.09 -6.05
N TRP A 70 0.00 -13.55 -5.48
CA TRP A 70 -0.57 -14.86 -5.76
C TRP A 70 -1.68 -14.77 -6.81
N CYS A 71 -1.60 -15.55 -7.88
CA CYS A 71 -2.67 -15.72 -8.86
C CYS A 71 -3.23 -17.16 -8.84
N PRO A 72 -4.43 -17.43 -9.38
CA PRO A 72 -4.96 -18.79 -9.41
C PRO A 72 -4.09 -19.71 -10.27
N ARG A 73 -4.10 -21.02 -9.99
CA ARG A 73 -3.53 -22.04 -10.87
C ARG A 73 -4.04 -21.89 -12.30
N GLY A 74 -3.16 -22.01 -13.29
CA GLY A 74 -3.38 -21.69 -14.69
C GLY A 74 -3.38 -20.19 -14.98
N ARG A 75 -2.96 -19.36 -14.02
CA ARG A 75 -2.90 -17.90 -14.11
C ARG A 75 -4.21 -17.26 -14.59
N LYS A 76 -5.34 -17.78 -14.09
CA LYS A 76 -6.67 -17.39 -14.55
C LYS A 76 -7.06 -15.97 -14.12
N ALA A 77 -7.55 -15.18 -15.06
CA ALA A 77 -8.26 -13.93 -14.86
C ALA A 77 -9.59 -13.93 -15.64
N GLU A 78 -10.38 -12.87 -15.52
CA GLU A 78 -11.62 -12.66 -16.26
C GLU A 78 -11.40 -12.58 -17.77
N ASP A 79 -10.32 -11.95 -18.20
CA ASP A 79 -9.93 -11.73 -19.60
C ASP A 79 -9.09 -12.87 -20.19
N GLY A 80 -8.95 -13.98 -19.47
CA GLY A 80 -8.21 -15.16 -19.91
C GLY A 80 -6.99 -15.45 -19.04
N ILE A 81 -5.87 -15.80 -19.67
CA ILE A 81 -4.64 -16.14 -18.97
C ILE A 81 -3.83 -14.87 -18.72
N ILE A 82 -3.40 -14.65 -17.49
CA ILE A 82 -2.48 -13.58 -17.11
C ILE A 82 -1.13 -13.82 -17.79
N ASP A 83 -0.70 -12.86 -18.62
CA ASP A 83 0.57 -12.89 -19.35
C ASP A 83 1.75 -13.28 -18.42
N PRO A 84 2.45 -14.41 -18.68
CA PRO A 84 3.55 -14.87 -17.84
C PRO A 84 4.85 -14.09 -18.04
N ILE A 85 5.02 -13.40 -19.17
CA ILE A 85 6.21 -12.61 -19.48
C ILE A 85 6.07 -11.22 -18.85
N LYS A 86 4.93 -10.56 -19.05
CA LYS A 86 4.66 -9.23 -18.48
C LYS A 86 4.59 -9.28 -16.95
N TYR A 87 3.95 -10.31 -16.39
CA TYR A 87 3.73 -10.47 -14.95
C TYR A 87 4.56 -11.61 -14.35
N ALA A 88 5.85 -11.63 -14.65
CA ALA A 88 6.77 -12.73 -14.32
C ALA A 88 6.88 -13.03 -12.81
N ASN A 89 6.65 -12.03 -11.95
CA ASN A 89 6.76 -12.20 -10.48
C ASN A 89 5.44 -12.63 -9.80
N LEU A 90 4.41 -13.00 -10.56
CA LEU A 90 3.21 -13.62 -9.98
C LEU A 90 3.41 -15.12 -9.81
N GLU A 91 3.09 -15.62 -8.62
CA GLU A 91 3.16 -17.03 -8.27
C GLU A 91 1.77 -17.67 -8.29
N GLU A 92 1.66 -18.86 -8.87
CA GLU A 92 0.41 -19.60 -8.90
C GLU A 92 0.12 -20.26 -7.55
N THR A 93 -1.12 -20.15 -7.08
CA THR A 93 -1.62 -20.99 -6.00
C THR A 93 -1.86 -22.43 -6.48
N LEU A 94 -1.98 -23.37 -5.54
CA LEU A 94 -2.28 -24.77 -5.88
C LEU A 94 -3.70 -24.99 -6.45
N SER A 95 -4.64 -24.08 -6.12
CA SER A 95 -6.00 -24.08 -6.63
C SER A 95 -6.18 -23.06 -7.74
N ASN A 96 -7.11 -23.33 -8.67
CA ASN A 96 -7.59 -22.36 -9.66
C ASN A 96 -8.74 -21.49 -9.12
N ASN A 97 -9.10 -21.63 -7.83
CA ASN A 97 -10.18 -20.88 -7.20
C ASN A 97 -9.69 -19.52 -6.69
N TYR A 98 -10.40 -18.45 -7.04
CA TYR A 98 -10.07 -17.08 -6.61
C TYR A 98 -9.98 -16.87 -5.08
N PRO A 99 -10.75 -17.54 -4.21
CA PRO A 99 -10.61 -17.34 -2.78
C PRO A 99 -9.22 -17.65 -2.22
N GLN A 100 -8.54 -18.68 -2.73
CA GLN A 100 -7.22 -19.05 -2.21
C GLN A 100 -6.17 -17.98 -2.50
N ARG A 101 -6.13 -17.47 -3.73
CA ARG A 101 -5.19 -16.39 -4.07
C ARG A 101 -5.50 -15.10 -3.31
N THR A 102 -6.78 -14.78 -3.07
CA THR A 102 -7.16 -13.62 -2.25
C THR A 102 -6.69 -13.78 -0.80
N GLU A 103 -6.87 -14.97 -0.22
CA GLU A 103 -6.36 -15.28 1.12
C GLU A 103 -4.83 -15.14 1.21
N PHE A 104 -4.09 -15.70 0.25
CA PHE A 104 -2.63 -15.68 0.29
C PHE A 104 -2.06 -14.26 0.11
N ASN A 105 -2.63 -13.46 -0.80
CA ASN A 105 -2.22 -12.06 -0.95
C ASN A 105 -2.44 -11.22 0.32
N VAL A 106 -3.52 -11.49 1.08
CA VAL A 106 -3.74 -10.83 2.38
C VAL A 106 -2.79 -11.35 3.45
N ARG A 107 -2.61 -12.67 3.56
CA ARG A 107 -1.75 -13.30 4.56
C ARG A 107 -0.28 -12.86 4.42
N ASP A 108 0.21 -12.82 3.18
CA ASP A 108 1.63 -12.64 2.85
C ASP A 108 2.01 -11.17 2.60
N SER A 109 1.10 -10.23 2.89
CA SER A 109 1.37 -8.79 2.88
C SER A 109 1.37 -8.20 4.30
N ASP A 110 1.94 -7.01 4.46
CA ASP A 110 1.92 -6.28 5.73
C ASP A 110 0.63 -5.49 5.92
N GLY A 111 -0.04 -5.12 4.83
CA GLY A 111 -1.33 -4.46 4.86
C GLY A 111 -2.02 -4.50 3.50
N THR A 112 -3.34 -4.34 3.50
CA THR A 112 -4.14 -4.35 2.28
C THR A 112 -4.83 -3.01 2.05
N LEU A 113 -4.61 -2.43 0.87
CA LEU A 113 -5.38 -1.29 0.34
C LEU A 113 -6.45 -1.83 -0.59
N ILE A 114 -7.72 -1.54 -0.29
CA ILE A 114 -8.84 -1.80 -1.19
C ILE A 114 -9.26 -0.49 -1.87
N ILE A 115 -9.23 -0.48 -3.19
CA ILE A 115 -9.71 0.64 -4.02
C ILE A 115 -11.09 0.29 -4.56
N ILE A 116 -12.06 1.17 -4.37
CA ILE A 116 -13.42 1.00 -4.87
C ILE A 116 -13.92 2.26 -5.61
N LEU A 117 -14.96 2.07 -6.41
CA LEU A 117 -15.82 3.13 -6.91
C LEU A 117 -17.21 2.93 -6.30
N GLY A 118 -17.67 3.88 -5.50
CA GLY A 118 -18.97 3.83 -4.85
C GLY A 118 -18.86 3.59 -3.34
N SER A 119 -19.96 3.20 -2.71
CA SER A 119 -19.98 3.01 -1.26
C SER A 119 -19.42 1.65 -0.85
N ASN A 120 -19.04 1.52 0.42
CA ASN A 120 -18.61 0.24 0.98
C ASN A 120 -19.70 -0.84 0.85
N ASP A 121 -20.97 -0.46 0.82
CA ASP A 121 -22.11 -1.38 0.70
C ASP A 121 -22.17 -2.05 -0.68
N THR A 122 -21.69 -1.35 -1.72
CA THR A 122 -21.66 -1.86 -3.10
C THR A 122 -20.45 -2.74 -3.38
N MET A 123 -19.60 -3.04 -2.39
CA MET A 123 -18.48 -3.95 -2.56
C MET A 123 -18.93 -5.34 -3.04
N GLY A 124 -18.32 -5.79 -4.14
CA GLY A 124 -18.51 -7.13 -4.68
C GLY A 124 -18.00 -8.24 -3.74
N ARG A 125 -18.34 -9.49 -4.06
CA ARG A 125 -17.97 -10.68 -3.26
C ARG A 125 -16.46 -10.79 -3.04
N GLY A 126 -15.65 -10.46 -4.05
CA GLY A 126 -14.19 -10.49 -3.97
C GLY A 126 -13.63 -9.53 -2.91
N SER A 127 -14.03 -8.26 -2.95
CA SER A 127 -13.59 -7.26 -1.96
C SER A 127 -14.09 -7.60 -0.54
N LYS A 128 -15.32 -8.09 -0.40
CA LYS A 128 -15.85 -8.58 0.89
C LYS A 128 -15.04 -9.75 1.44
N LEU A 129 -14.60 -10.67 0.58
CA LEU A 129 -13.69 -11.75 0.97
C LEU A 129 -12.33 -11.19 1.44
N THR A 130 -11.76 -10.22 0.72
CA THR A 130 -10.52 -9.56 1.13
C THR A 130 -10.65 -8.95 2.53
N VAL A 131 -11.75 -8.22 2.81
CA VAL A 131 -12.04 -7.66 4.15
C VAL A 131 -12.17 -8.75 5.21
N HIS A 132 -12.81 -9.87 4.88
CA HIS A 132 -12.90 -11.00 5.81
C HIS A 132 -11.51 -11.58 6.12
N MET A 133 -10.66 -11.73 5.10
CA MET A 133 -9.31 -12.26 5.27
C MET A 133 -8.41 -11.31 6.08
N THR A 134 -8.53 -9.98 5.91
CA THR A 134 -7.72 -9.04 6.71
C THR A 134 -8.09 -9.13 8.19
N LYS A 135 -9.37 -9.32 8.50
CA LYS A 135 -9.83 -9.59 9.88
C LYS A 135 -9.29 -10.93 10.39
N LYS A 136 -9.37 -11.99 9.58
CA LYS A 136 -8.88 -13.33 9.95
C LYS A 136 -7.39 -13.36 10.30
N TYR A 137 -6.57 -12.61 9.57
CA TYR A 137 -5.12 -12.57 9.74
C TYR A 137 -4.62 -11.35 10.52
N GLU A 138 -5.53 -10.56 11.09
CA GLU A 138 -5.23 -9.34 11.85
C GLU A 138 -4.33 -8.35 11.08
N LYS A 139 -4.56 -8.24 9.78
CA LYS A 139 -3.79 -7.36 8.89
C LYS A 139 -4.42 -5.97 8.83
N PRO A 140 -3.60 -4.89 8.87
CA PRO A 140 -4.03 -3.54 8.54
C PRO A 140 -4.80 -3.51 7.21
N LEU A 141 -5.94 -2.83 7.23
CA LEU A 141 -6.79 -2.63 6.06
C LEU A 141 -7.12 -1.15 5.93
N LEU A 142 -6.93 -0.61 4.73
CA LEU A 142 -7.45 0.69 4.34
C LEU A 142 -8.34 0.53 3.11
N ILE A 143 -9.52 1.14 3.14
CA ILE A 143 -10.42 1.22 1.99
C ILE A 143 -10.51 2.69 1.56
N ILE A 144 -10.32 2.94 0.28
CA ILE A 144 -10.48 4.27 -0.33
C ILE A 144 -11.50 4.20 -1.47
N ASN A 145 -12.22 5.30 -1.66
CA ASN A 145 -13.22 5.45 -2.73
C ASN A 145 -12.76 6.58 -3.66
N LEU A 146 -12.66 6.29 -4.96
CA LEU A 146 -12.21 7.26 -5.97
C LEU A 146 -13.35 7.99 -6.70
N ASN A 147 -14.62 7.74 -6.35
CA ASN A 147 -15.78 8.38 -6.99
C ASN A 147 -16.03 9.85 -6.59
N GLN A 148 -15.11 10.49 -5.88
CA GLN A 148 -15.29 11.85 -5.37
C GLN A 148 -14.03 12.67 -5.68
N GLU A 149 -14.21 13.95 -6.01
CA GLU A 149 -13.10 14.90 -5.98
C GLU A 149 -12.55 14.94 -4.56
N ASP A 150 -11.32 14.45 -4.37
CA ASP A 150 -10.71 14.29 -3.06
C ASP A 150 -9.57 15.27 -2.80
N ASN A 151 -9.17 16.08 -3.79
CA ASN A 151 -8.06 17.03 -3.72
C ASN A 151 -6.76 16.44 -3.12
N GLY A 152 -6.50 15.14 -3.32
CA GLY A 152 -5.33 14.43 -2.78
C GLY A 152 -5.48 13.87 -1.36
N GLU A 153 -6.67 13.96 -0.75
CA GLU A 153 -6.95 13.41 0.59
C GLU A 153 -6.73 11.90 0.67
N ASN A 154 -7.13 11.14 -0.36
CA ASN A 154 -6.90 9.69 -0.35
C ASN A 154 -5.40 9.37 -0.37
N GLU A 155 -4.58 10.13 -1.10
CA GLU A 155 -3.14 9.90 -1.14
C GLU A 155 -2.51 10.18 0.22
N ALA A 156 -2.84 11.34 0.83
CA ALA A 156 -2.36 11.69 2.16
C ALA A 156 -2.73 10.61 3.20
N LYS A 157 -3.98 10.15 3.17
CA LYS A 157 -4.49 9.08 4.03
C LYS A 157 -3.75 7.76 3.83
N VAL A 158 -3.47 7.37 2.58
CA VAL A 158 -2.73 6.14 2.29
C VAL A 158 -1.28 6.27 2.78
N ILE A 159 -0.62 7.41 2.55
CA ILE A 159 0.77 7.65 3.00
C ILE A 159 0.88 7.58 4.53
N GLU A 160 -0.03 8.23 5.25
CA GLU A 160 -0.10 8.17 6.70
C GLU A 160 -0.35 6.74 7.20
N TRP A 161 -1.29 6.02 6.58
CA TRP A 161 -1.59 4.65 6.93
C TRP A 161 -0.40 3.70 6.68
N LEU A 162 0.30 3.85 5.56
CA LEU A 162 1.49 3.06 5.23
C LEU A 162 2.60 3.27 6.28
N SER A 163 2.87 4.51 6.65
CA SER A 163 3.92 4.84 7.64
C SER A 163 3.55 4.37 9.04
N THR A 164 2.32 4.64 9.49
CA THR A 164 1.82 4.25 10.82
C THR A 164 1.87 2.74 11.02
N ASN A 165 1.48 1.96 10.01
CA ASN A 165 1.46 0.50 10.06
C ASN A 165 2.78 -0.15 9.61
N LYS A 166 3.80 0.64 9.24
CA LYS A 166 5.12 0.18 8.77
C LYS A 166 5.01 -0.85 7.63
N ILE A 167 4.12 -0.59 6.68
CA ILE A 167 3.81 -1.51 5.59
C ILE A 167 4.97 -1.52 4.59
N LYS A 168 5.61 -2.69 4.42
CA LYS A 168 6.67 -2.92 3.43
C LYS A 168 6.17 -3.72 2.24
N ILE A 169 5.20 -4.62 2.43
CA ILE A 169 4.50 -5.33 1.37
C ILE A 169 3.05 -4.86 1.36
N LEU A 170 2.68 -4.08 0.36
CA LEU A 170 1.34 -3.55 0.19
C LEU A 170 0.56 -4.45 -0.77
N ASN A 171 -0.47 -5.14 -0.27
CA ASN A 171 -1.44 -5.78 -1.13
C ASN A 171 -2.46 -4.75 -1.63
N VAL A 172 -2.63 -4.64 -2.94
CA VAL A 172 -3.63 -3.76 -3.56
C VAL A 172 -4.72 -4.62 -4.19
N ALA A 173 -5.97 -4.35 -3.83
CA ALA A 173 -7.12 -5.13 -4.27
C ALA A 173 -8.31 -4.23 -4.63
N GLY A 174 -9.23 -4.76 -5.43
CA GLY A 174 -10.48 -4.07 -5.75
C GLY A 174 -11.35 -4.85 -6.73
N PRO A 175 -12.42 -4.24 -7.25
CA PRO A 175 -13.28 -4.92 -8.20
C PRO A 175 -12.59 -5.13 -9.56
N ARG A 176 -13.11 -6.12 -10.29
CA ARG A 176 -12.74 -6.44 -11.67
C ARG A 176 -13.44 -5.52 -12.65
N GLU A 177 -12.85 -5.34 -13.82
CA GLU A 177 -13.30 -4.36 -14.81
C GLU A 177 -14.74 -4.62 -15.28
N GLU A 178 -15.12 -5.88 -15.53
CA GLU A 178 -16.49 -6.25 -15.93
C GLU A 178 -17.55 -5.77 -14.91
N THR A 179 -17.24 -5.84 -13.62
CA THR A 179 -18.20 -5.48 -12.55
C THR A 179 -18.18 -4.00 -12.19
N THR A 180 -17.12 -3.29 -12.56
CA THR A 180 -16.96 -1.86 -12.24
C THR A 180 -16.21 -1.18 -13.37
N PRO A 181 -16.86 -0.91 -14.51
CA PRO A 181 -16.21 -0.31 -15.67
C PRO A 181 -15.51 1.02 -15.34
N GLY A 182 -14.29 1.19 -15.83
CA GLY A 182 -13.44 2.35 -15.58
C GLY A 182 -12.58 2.26 -14.32
N ILE A 183 -12.74 1.23 -13.48
CA ILE A 183 -11.95 1.08 -12.25
C ILE A 183 -10.46 0.95 -12.55
N TYR A 184 -10.07 0.22 -13.61
CA TYR A 184 -8.67 0.07 -13.97
C TYR A 184 -7.98 1.43 -14.11
N LYS A 185 -8.56 2.31 -14.94
CA LYS A 185 -7.95 3.61 -15.28
C LYS A 185 -7.90 4.54 -14.07
N GLN A 186 -8.95 4.55 -13.25
CA GLN A 186 -8.99 5.38 -12.04
C GLN A 186 -7.96 4.91 -11.00
N ALA A 187 -7.88 3.59 -10.77
CA ALA A 187 -6.89 3.02 -9.87
C ALA A 187 -5.47 3.22 -10.40
N GLU A 188 -5.24 3.10 -11.70
CA GLU A 188 -3.94 3.34 -12.34
C GLU A 188 -3.46 4.78 -12.10
N GLN A 189 -4.32 5.78 -12.36
CA GLN A 189 -3.99 7.19 -12.17
C GLN A 189 -3.68 7.50 -10.69
N PHE A 190 -4.52 7.00 -9.78
CA PHE A 190 -4.33 7.17 -8.34
C PHE A 190 -3.00 6.53 -7.87
N LEU A 191 -2.78 5.25 -8.21
CA LEU A 191 -1.60 4.50 -7.77
C LEU A 191 -0.32 5.10 -8.34
N ARG A 192 -0.34 5.55 -9.60
CA ARG A 192 0.81 6.22 -10.22
C ARG A 192 1.23 7.47 -9.45
N SER A 193 0.26 8.34 -9.14
CA SER A 193 0.52 9.56 -8.38
C SER A 193 1.00 9.25 -6.95
N LEU A 194 0.32 8.33 -6.26
CA LEU A 194 0.69 7.88 -4.92
C LEU A 194 2.12 7.32 -4.87
N LEU A 195 2.45 6.39 -5.78
CA LEU A 195 3.74 5.72 -5.79
C LEU A 195 4.88 6.66 -6.16
N GLN A 196 4.64 7.69 -6.99
CA GLN A 196 5.64 8.72 -7.26
C GLN A 196 5.96 9.54 -6.01
N LYS A 197 4.96 9.85 -5.17
CA LYS A 197 5.13 10.62 -3.92
C LYS A 197 5.87 9.89 -2.82
N ILE A 198 5.77 8.56 -2.76
CA ILE A 198 6.46 7.76 -1.73
C ILE A 198 7.83 7.22 -2.17
N LYS A 199 8.16 7.33 -3.45
CA LYS A 199 9.47 6.95 -4.01
C LYS A 199 10.56 7.99 -3.73
N SER A 200 10.17 9.25 -3.52
CA SER A 200 11.03 10.43 -3.38
C SER A 200 11.29 10.81 -1.92
#